data_AF-A0A1V6GF99-F1
#
_entry.id   AF-A0A1V6GF99-F1
#
_cell.length_a   1.000
_cell.length_b   1.000
_cell.length_c   1.000
_cell.angle_alpha   90.00
_cell.angle_beta   90.00
_cell.angle_gamma   90.00
#
_symmetry.space_group_name_H-M   'P 1'
#
loop_
_entity.id
_entity.type
_entity.pdbx_description
1 polymer ?
#
loop_
_entity_poly.entity_id
_entity_poly.type
_entity_poly.pdbx_seq_one_letter_code
_entity_poly.pdbx_strand_id
1 'polypeptide(L)'
;MIRAGAEGEETATVCDIDAIAARNLLDTFPTLFVKQVARSYLKARAVGGMAREHGGTGALLGSLFSMVTEQADLRTWSTLPKQIQAARLFVPRAVSEISVQAFPGTRPETIAIPPGARHVIVLVRHTDAGLSIHTKSY
;
A
#
# COMPACT_ATOMS: atom_id res chain seq x y z
N MET A 1 15.61 -9.87 -8.94
CA MET A 1 16.62 -10.93 -9.13
C MET A 1 17.75 -10.75 -8.13
N ILE A 2 18.27 -11.85 -7.58
CA ILE A 2 19.40 -11.87 -6.65
C ILE A 2 20.48 -12.78 -7.26
N ARG A 3 21.75 -12.40 -7.21
CA ARG A 3 22.87 -13.22 -7.70
C ARG A 3 24.04 -13.25 -6.73
N ALA A 4 24.72 -14.38 -6.67
CA ALA A 4 25.95 -14.60 -5.92
C ALA A 4 26.94 -15.39 -6.78
N GLY A 5 27.89 -14.68 -7.40
CA GLY A 5 28.79 -15.28 -8.40
C GLY A 5 28.01 -15.80 -9.62
N ALA A 6 28.10 -17.10 -9.89
CA ALA A 6 27.38 -17.75 -10.98
C ALA A 6 25.95 -18.19 -10.62
N GLU A 7 25.61 -18.24 -9.33
CA GLU A 7 24.27 -18.59 -8.89
C GLU A 7 23.35 -17.36 -8.88
N GLY A 8 22.10 -17.55 -9.27
CA GLY A 8 21.12 -16.48 -9.30
C GLY A 8 19.71 -17.02 -9.21
N GLU A 9 18.85 -16.26 -8.52
CA GLU A 9 17.47 -16.61 -8.24
C GLU A 9 16.55 -15.41 -8.49
N GLU A 10 15.36 -15.69 -9.01
CA GLU A 10 14.31 -14.70 -9.14
C GLU A 10 13.44 -14.65 -7.88
N THR A 11 12.92 -13.46 -7.61
CA THR A 11 12.00 -13.25 -6.49
C THR A 11 10.62 -13.74 -6.89
N ALA A 12 9.98 -14.50 -6.00
CA ALA A 12 8.60 -14.92 -6.15
C ALA A 12 7.69 -13.99 -5.36
N THR A 13 6.54 -13.64 -5.92
CA THR A 13 5.52 -12.86 -5.24
C THR A 13 4.90 -13.69 -4.12
N VAL A 14 5.02 -13.20 -2.88
CA VAL A 14 4.42 -13.82 -1.69
C VAL A 14 3.07 -13.19 -1.39
N CYS A 15 2.95 -11.88 -1.61
CA CYS A 15 1.73 -11.14 -1.34
C CYS A 15 1.55 -10.01 -2.35
N ASP A 16 0.36 -9.94 -2.96
CA ASP A 16 -0.06 -8.83 -3.80
C ASP A 16 -1.01 -7.92 -3.02
N ILE A 17 -0.51 -6.75 -2.63
CA ILE A 17 -1.24 -5.79 -1.80
C ILE A 17 -2.31 -5.07 -2.61
N ASP A 18 -2.05 -4.78 -3.89
CA ASP A 18 -3.01 -4.14 -4.79
C ASP A 18 -4.24 -5.04 -4.98
N ALA A 19 -4.03 -6.33 -5.17
CA ALA A 19 -5.12 -7.31 -5.28
C ALA A 19 -5.95 -7.42 -3.98
N ILE A 20 -5.29 -7.44 -2.83
CA ILE A 20 -5.97 -7.46 -1.52
C ILE A 20 -6.78 -6.19 -1.31
N ALA A 21 -6.21 -5.02 -1.60
CA ALA A 21 -6.88 -3.74 -1.46
C ALA A 21 -8.09 -3.63 -2.39
N ALA A 22 -7.95 -4.03 -3.65
CA ALA A 22 -9.03 -4.05 -4.62
C ALA A 22 -10.17 -4.98 -4.18
N ARG A 23 -9.83 -6.19 -3.71
CA ARG A 23 -10.82 -7.15 -3.21
C ARG A 23 -11.56 -6.60 -1.99
N ASN A 24 -10.83 -6.06 -1.01
CA ASN A 24 -11.40 -5.47 0.20
C ASN A 24 -12.35 -4.30 -0.11
N LEU A 25 -11.95 -3.43 -1.05
CA LEU A 25 -12.79 -2.35 -1.53
C LEU A 25 -14.07 -2.90 -2.17
N LEU A 26 -13.97 -3.87 -3.08
CA LEU A 26 -15.12 -4.47 -3.73
C LEU A 26 -16.08 -5.17 -2.76
N ASP A 27 -15.56 -5.79 -1.70
CA ASP A 27 -16.38 -6.40 -0.66
C ASP A 27 -17.11 -5.36 0.21
N THR A 28 -16.45 -4.25 0.49
CA THR A 28 -16.99 -3.20 1.39
C THR A 28 -17.89 -2.20 0.66
N PHE A 29 -17.65 -2.00 -0.64
CA PHE A 29 -18.31 -0.99 -1.46
C PHE A 29 -19.84 -1.10 -1.47
N PRO A 30 -20.48 -2.29 -1.59
CA PRO A 30 -21.94 -2.39 -1.60
C PRO A 30 -22.58 -1.82 -0.34
N THR A 31 -22.03 -2.17 0.83
CA THR A 31 -22.51 -1.68 2.12
C THR A 31 -22.32 -0.19 2.26
N LEU A 32 -21.15 0.33 1.86
CA LEU A 32 -20.89 1.77 1.85
C LEU A 32 -21.86 2.50 0.93
N PHE A 33 -22.06 1.99 -0.29
CA PHE A 33 -22.95 2.59 -1.28
C PHE A 33 -24.39 2.69 -0.75
N VAL A 34 -24.96 1.60 -0.25
CA VAL A 34 -26.31 1.60 0.33
C VAL A 34 -26.41 2.58 1.50
N LYS A 35 -25.43 2.57 2.40
CA LYS A 35 -25.39 3.49 3.54
C LYS A 35 -25.33 4.95 3.11
N GLN A 36 -24.56 5.27 2.06
CA GLN A 36 -24.49 6.63 1.53
C GLN A 36 -25.80 7.05 0.85
N VAL A 37 -26.39 6.20 0.00
CA VAL A 37 -27.70 6.47 -0.61
C VAL A 37 -28.76 6.75 0.45
N ALA A 38 -28.86 5.89 1.46
CA ALA A 38 -29.82 6.07 2.56
C ALA A 38 -29.55 7.36 3.35
N ARG A 39 -28.29 7.63 3.69
CA ARG A 39 -27.89 8.86 4.40
C ARG A 39 -28.24 10.11 3.61
N SER A 40 -27.88 10.16 2.33
CA SER A 40 -28.16 11.29 1.45
C SER A 40 -29.66 11.51 1.30
N TYR A 41 -30.46 10.44 1.15
CA TYR A 41 -31.91 10.53 1.09
C TYR A 41 -32.50 11.12 2.39
N LEU A 42 -32.11 10.59 3.55
CA LEU A 42 -32.60 11.06 4.85
C LEU A 42 -32.24 12.53 5.10
N LYS A 43 -31.00 12.95 4.78
CA LYS A 43 -30.58 14.35 4.89
C LYS A 43 -31.38 15.26 3.96
N ALA A 44 -31.59 14.86 2.71
CA ALA A 44 -32.38 15.64 1.76
C ALA A 44 -33.82 15.86 2.28
N ARG A 45 -34.43 14.83 2.88
CA ARG A 45 -35.74 14.94 3.52
C ARG A 45 -35.73 15.86 4.73
N ALA A 46 -34.72 15.77 5.60
CA ALA A 46 -34.57 16.62 6.78
C ALA A 46 -34.43 18.10 6.40
N VAL A 47 -33.56 18.42 5.44
CA VAL A 47 -33.37 19.79 4.92
C VAL A 47 -34.67 20.30 4.27
N GLY A 48 -35.36 19.46 3.48
CA GLY A 48 -36.66 19.82 2.89
C GLY A 48 -37.76 20.08 3.93
N GLY A 49 -37.77 19.34 5.05
CA GLY A 49 -38.66 19.59 6.19
C GLY A 49 -38.35 20.92 6.88
N MET A 50 -37.07 21.18 7.18
CA MET A 50 -36.62 22.45 7.75
C MET A 50 -36.95 23.65 6.87
N ALA A 51 -36.85 23.50 5.54
CA ALA A 51 -37.23 24.55 4.59
C ALA A 51 -38.73 24.89 4.66
N ARG A 52 -39.59 23.89 4.89
CA ARG A 52 -41.04 24.07 5.02
C ARG A 52 -41.43 24.72 6.35
N GLU A 53 -40.73 24.40 7.43
CA GLU A 53 -41.02 24.93 8.77
C GLU A 53 -40.37 26.30 9.04
N HIS A 54 -39.15 26.53 8.54
CA HIS A 54 -38.33 27.70 8.88
C HIS A 54 -37.96 28.58 7.67
N GLY A 55 -38.48 28.28 6.48
CA GLY A 55 -38.21 29.03 5.25
C GLY A 55 -36.79 28.82 4.69
N GLY A 56 -36.39 29.67 3.73
CA GLY A 56 -35.13 29.52 2.99
C GLY A 56 -33.85 29.57 3.83
N THR A 57 -33.88 30.20 5.01
CA THR A 57 -32.75 30.27 5.94
C THR A 57 -32.49 28.93 6.65
N GLY A 58 -33.54 28.18 6.99
CA GLY A 58 -33.44 26.83 7.55
C GLY A 58 -32.86 25.82 6.55
N ALA A 59 -33.20 25.96 5.26
CA ALA A 59 -32.64 25.14 4.20
C ALA A 59 -31.13 25.38 4.00
N LEU A 60 -30.71 26.65 4.08
CA LEU A 60 -29.31 27.05 3.92
C LEU A 60 -28.44 26.52 5.08
N LEU A 61 -28.91 26.69 6.33
CA LEU A 61 -28.22 26.18 7.52
C LEU A 61 -28.16 24.64 7.52
N GLY A 62 -29.24 23.96 7.16
CA GLY A 62 -29.27 22.49 7.06
C GLY A 62 -28.30 21.93 6.01
N SER A 63 -28.12 22.65 4.90
CA SER A 63 -27.17 22.27 3.84
C SER A 63 -25.71 22.44 4.30
N LEU A 64 -25.40 23.55 4.96
CA LEU A 64 -24.08 23.81 5.56
C LEU A 64 -23.72 22.76 6.63
N PHE A 65 -24.64 22.45 7.54
CA PHE A 65 -24.44 21.39 8.54
C PHE A 65 -24.26 20.00 7.91
N SER A 66 -24.98 19.71 6.82
CA SER A 66 -24.86 18.43 6.12
C SER A 66 -23.49 18.26 5.46
N MET A 67 -22.91 19.33 4.91
CA MET A 67 -21.57 19.33 4.32
C MET A 67 -20.47 19.12 5.36
N VAL A 68 -20.56 19.79 6.52
CA VAL A 68 -19.56 19.65 7.60
C VAL A 68 -19.55 18.24 8.19
N THR A 69 -20.70 17.57 8.23
CA THR A 69 -20.83 16.22 8.80
C THR A 69 -20.44 15.08 7.84
N GLU A 70 -20.11 15.38 6.58
CA GLU A 70 -19.79 14.41 5.53
C GLU A 70 -18.32 14.44 5.07
N GLN A 71 -17.40 14.80 5.96
CA GLN A 71 -15.98 14.73 5.63
C GLN A 71 -15.56 13.27 5.41
N ALA A 72 -15.26 12.93 4.16
CA ALA A 72 -14.73 11.64 3.80
C ALA A 72 -13.35 11.44 4.44
N ASP A 73 -13.06 10.22 4.87
CA ASP A 73 -11.69 9.86 5.25
C ASP A 73 -10.83 9.83 3.97
N LEU A 74 -9.87 10.74 3.88
CA LEU A 74 -8.95 10.89 2.75
C LEU A 74 -7.58 10.26 3.04
N ARG A 75 -7.45 9.47 4.11
CA ARG A 75 -6.19 8.79 4.41
C ARG A 75 -5.93 7.71 3.35
N THR A 76 -4.93 7.96 2.52
CA THR A 76 -4.41 6.98 1.57
C THR A 76 -3.13 6.36 2.12
N TRP A 77 -3.03 5.04 2.11
CA TRP A 77 -1.80 4.31 2.45
C TRP A 77 -0.85 4.24 1.25
N SER A 78 -0.46 5.40 0.73
CA SER A 78 0.44 5.50 -0.43
C SER A 78 1.86 4.98 -0.16
N THR A 79 2.18 4.69 1.10
CA THR A 79 3.51 4.20 1.52
C THR A 79 3.63 2.68 1.55
N LEU A 80 2.52 1.94 1.38
CA LEU A 80 2.53 0.48 1.39
C LEU A 80 3.12 -0.06 0.06
N PRO A 81 3.99 -1.09 0.07
CA PRO A 81 4.52 -1.64 -1.16
C PRO A 81 3.39 -2.34 -1.95
N LYS A 82 3.42 -2.22 -3.28
CA LYS A 82 2.45 -2.90 -4.16
C LYS A 82 2.46 -4.43 -4.01
N GLN A 83 3.66 -4.98 -3.85
CA GLN A 83 3.87 -6.42 -3.70
C GLN A 83 4.98 -6.68 -2.70
N ILE A 84 4.87 -7.80 -1.98
CA ILE A 84 5.94 -8.37 -1.17
C ILE A 84 6.45 -9.58 -1.92
N GLN A 85 7.75 -9.57 -2.21
CA GLN A 85 8.42 -10.66 -2.91
C GLN A 85 9.54 -11.24 -2.04
N ALA A 86 9.81 -12.53 -2.22
CA ALA A 86 10.87 -13.23 -1.51
C ALA A 86 11.63 -14.15 -2.45
N ALA A 87 12.92 -14.29 -2.19
CA ALA A 87 13.78 -15.31 -2.79
C ALA A 87 14.70 -15.85 -1.69
N ARG A 88 15.16 -17.09 -1.88
CA ARG A 88 16.21 -17.68 -1.07
C ARG A 88 17.29 -18.18 -2.00
N LEU A 89 18.50 -17.67 -1.80
CA LEU A 89 19.69 -18.08 -2.54
C LEU A 89 20.65 -18.76 -1.56
N PHE A 90 21.16 -19.94 -1.92
CA PHE A 90 22.27 -20.55 -1.21
C PHE A 90 23.55 -19.95 -1.76
N VAL A 91 24.35 -19.33 -0.90
CA VAL A 91 25.58 -18.66 -1.37
C VAL A 91 26.77 -19.59 -1.22
N PRO A 92 27.54 -19.85 -2.30
CA PRO A 92 28.77 -20.62 -2.20
C PRO A 92 29.79 -19.96 -1.25
N ARG A 93 30.53 -20.75 -0.47
CA ARG A 93 31.50 -20.24 0.53
C ARG A 93 32.59 -19.30 -0.03
N ALA A 94 32.89 -19.42 -1.32
CA ALA A 94 33.90 -18.58 -1.99
C ALA A 94 33.40 -17.17 -2.32
N VAL A 95 32.09 -16.92 -2.23
CA VAL A 95 31.48 -15.64 -2.59
C VAL A 95 31.36 -14.77 -1.35
N SER A 96 31.93 -13.56 -1.41
CA SER A 96 31.91 -12.57 -0.34
C SER A 96 30.88 -11.46 -0.54
N GLU A 97 30.18 -11.45 -1.68
CA GLU A 97 29.21 -10.40 -2.03
C GLU A 97 28.05 -10.97 -2.85
N ILE A 98 26.87 -10.39 -2.66
CA ILE A 98 25.69 -10.66 -3.47
C ILE A 98 25.27 -9.39 -4.21
N SER A 99 24.67 -9.55 -5.39
CA SER A 99 24.06 -8.46 -6.12
C SER A 99 22.55 -8.60 -6.14
N VAL A 100 21.86 -7.48 -5.98
CA VAL A 100 20.40 -7.40 -6.00
C VAL A 100 19.99 -6.42 -7.09
N GLN A 101 19.04 -6.85 -7.92
CA GLN A 101 18.45 -6.02 -8.97
C GLN A 101 16.92 -6.05 -8.83
N ALA A 102 16.32 -4.88 -8.63
CA ALA A 102 14.87 -4.75 -8.44
C ALA A 102 14.10 -4.88 -9.77
N PHE A 103 14.58 -4.23 -10.82
CA PHE A 103 13.94 -4.26 -12.14
C PHE A 103 14.94 -4.61 -13.24
N PRO A 104 14.53 -5.35 -14.29
CA PRO A 104 15.34 -5.53 -15.48
C PRO A 104 15.82 -4.17 -16.01
N GLY A 105 17.12 -4.05 -16.28
CA GLY A 105 17.74 -2.82 -16.79
C GLY A 105 18.15 -1.79 -15.73
N THR A 106 17.80 -1.98 -14.45
CA THR A 106 18.33 -1.14 -13.36
C THR A 106 19.73 -1.58 -12.94
N ARG A 107 20.54 -0.66 -12.41
CA ARG A 107 21.87 -1.00 -11.89
C ARG A 107 21.72 -1.99 -10.71
N PRO A 108 22.46 -3.11 -10.70
CA PRO A 108 22.51 -3.99 -9.54
C PRO A 108 23.21 -3.28 -8.38
N GLU A 109 22.66 -3.45 -7.18
CA GLU A 109 23.28 -3.02 -5.93
C GLU A 109 24.01 -4.20 -5.28
N THR A 110 25.26 -3.98 -4.88
CA THR A 110 26.12 -5.02 -4.30
C THR A 110 26.10 -4.94 -2.78
N ILE A 111 25.99 -6.09 -2.12
CA ILE A 111 25.89 -6.23 -0.67
C ILE A 111 26.97 -7.22 -0.22
N ALA A 112 27.86 -6.76 0.65
CA ALA A 112 28.90 -7.62 1.22
C ALA A 112 28.30 -8.62 2.23
N ILE A 113 28.82 -9.84 2.22
CA ILE A 113 28.50 -10.88 3.18
C ILE A 113 29.54 -10.80 4.30
N PRO A 114 29.14 -10.55 5.55
CA PRO A 114 30.09 -10.53 6.66
C PRO A 114 30.80 -11.89 6.81
N PRO A 115 32.12 -11.92 7.06
CA PRO A 115 32.84 -13.17 7.27
C PRO A 115 32.23 -14.00 8.40
N GLY A 116 32.00 -15.29 8.15
CA GLY A 116 31.43 -16.20 9.15
C GLY A 116 29.92 -16.10 9.33
N ALA A 117 29.22 -15.19 8.65
CA ALA A 117 27.76 -15.14 8.65
C ALA A 117 27.18 -16.44 8.09
N ARG A 118 26.26 -17.06 8.83
CA ARG A 118 25.53 -18.25 8.37
C ARG A 118 24.31 -17.88 7.57
N HIS A 119 23.64 -16.80 7.98
CA HIS A 119 22.44 -16.30 7.33
C HIS A 119 22.54 -14.79 7.16
N VAL A 120 22.19 -14.29 5.97
CA VAL A 120 22.07 -12.87 5.69
C VAL A 120 20.65 -12.61 5.22
N ILE A 121 19.93 -11.78 5.98
CA ILE A 121 18.61 -11.29 5.60
C ILE A 121 18.82 -9.93 4.95
N VAL A 122 18.34 -9.79 3.72
CA VAL A 122 18.35 -8.53 2.99
C VAL A 122 16.92 -8.07 2.78
N LEU A 123 16.58 -6.95 3.41
CA LEU A 123 15.34 -6.24 3.15
C LEU A 123 15.61 -5.21 2.05
N VAL A 124 14.87 -5.33 0.96
CA VAL A 124 14.99 -4.44 -0.20
C VAL A 124 13.64 -3.73 -0.37
N ARG A 125 13.67 -2.40 -0.41
CA ARG A 125 12.48 -1.58 -0.68
C ARG A 125 12.76 -0.67 -1.86
N HIS A 126 11.92 -0.74 -2.88
CA HIS A 126 11.93 0.24 -3.94
C HIS A 126 11.00 1.40 -3.61
N THR A 127 11.49 2.63 -3.78
CA THR A 127 10.74 3.88 -3.57
C THR A 127 10.99 4.82 -4.73
N ASP A 128 10.25 5.92 -4.81
CA ASP A 128 10.49 6.95 -5.83
C ASP A 128 11.87 7.60 -5.71
N ALA A 129 12.49 7.54 -4.52
CA ALA A 129 13.86 7.99 -4.27
C ALA A 129 14.94 6.93 -4.63
N GLY A 130 14.53 5.76 -5.12
CA GLY A 130 15.42 4.65 -5.48
C GLY A 130 15.31 3.44 -4.55
N LEU A 131 16.33 2.59 -4.60
CA LEU A 131 16.41 1.34 -3.85
C LEU A 131 16.98 1.58 -2.46
N SER A 132 16.21 1.25 -1.43
CA SER A 132 16.66 1.21 -0.03
C SER A 132 16.95 -0.24 0.36
N ILE A 133 18.16 -0.49 0.87
CA ILE A 133 18.61 -1.82 1.28
C ILE A 133 18.97 -1.79 2.75
N HIS A 134 18.44 -2.74 3.51
CA HIS A 134 18.82 -2.99 4.89
C HIS A 134 19.22 -4.45 5.06
N THR A 135 20.42 -4.67 5.60
CA THR A 135 20.99 -6.02 5.75
C THR A 135 21.14 -6.36 7.22
N LYS A 136 20.80 -7.59 7.59
CA LYS A 136 21.01 -8.15 8.92
C LYS A 136 21.61 -9.56 8.81
N SER A 137 22.75 -9.78 9.46
CA SER A 137 23.46 -11.06 9.44
C SER A 137 23.35 -11.78 10.79
N TYR A 138 23.39 -13.12 10.75
CA TYR A 138 23.39 -14.02 11.89
C TYR A 138 24.40 -15.16 11.70
#